data_AF-A0A2V8MRB4-F1
#
_entry.id   AF-A0A2V8MRB4-F1
#
_cell.length_a   1.000
_cell.length_b   1.000
_cell.length_c   1.000
_cell.angle_alpha   90.00
_cell.angle_beta   90.00
_cell.angle_gamma   90.00
#
_symmetry.space_group_name_H-M   'P 1'
#
loop_
_entity.id
_entity.type
_entity.pdbx_description
1 polymer ?
#
loop_
_entity_poly.entity_id
_entity_poly.type
_entity_poly.pdbx_seq_one_letter_code
_entity_poly.pdbx_strand_id
1 'polypeptide(L)' 'MPQIFRHSTNYLARTTIYGAIFILVAALFVAAEITRSGWNTGQYIERQQPIQFSHKHHVGDDGIDCRYCHTSVETAA' A
#
# COMPACT_ATOMS: atom_id res chain seq x y z
N MET A 1 3.76 52.92 -12.78
CA MET A 1 2.61 52.05 -12.43
C MET A 1 2.51 51.99 -10.92
N PRO A 2 1.33 52.16 -10.31
CA PRO A 2 1.20 52.11 -8.86
C PRO A 2 1.45 50.68 -8.35
N GLN A 3 2.16 50.56 -7.23
CA GLN A 3 2.41 49.28 -6.58
C GLN A 3 1.12 48.77 -5.91
N ILE A 4 0.51 47.75 -6.50
CA ILE A 4 -0.78 47.19 -6.04
C ILE A 4 -0.59 46.25 -4.84
N PHE A 5 0.52 45.50 -4.78
CA PHE A 5 0.80 44.53 -3.72
C PHE A 5 1.97 44.96 -2.83
N ARG A 6 1.85 44.65 -1.53
CA ARG A 6 2.92 44.91 -0.54
C ARG A 6 4.08 43.93 -0.78
N HIS A 7 5.31 44.33 -0.41
CA HIS A 7 6.48 43.46 -0.55
C HIS A 7 6.34 42.13 0.23
N SER A 8 5.62 42.13 1.35
CA SER A 8 5.30 40.92 2.12
C SER A 8 4.46 39.89 1.35
N THR A 9 3.73 40.31 0.33
CA THR A 9 2.92 39.41 -0.51
C THR A 9 3.80 38.41 -1.27
N ASN A 10 5.06 38.74 -1.58
CA ASN A 10 6.00 37.78 -2.18
C ASN A 10 6.33 36.62 -1.25
N TYR A 11 6.55 36.92 0.04
CA TYR A 11 6.79 35.89 1.05
C TYR A 11 5.54 35.03 1.25
N LEU A 12 4.37 35.67 1.36
CA LEU A 12 3.10 34.96 1.50
C LEU A 12 2.86 34.01 0.32
N ALA A 13 3.00 34.50 -0.92
CA ALA A 13 2.78 33.69 -2.12
C ALA A 13 3.74 32.49 -2.20
N ARG A 14 5.04 32.69 -1.90
CA ARG A 14 6.01 31.59 -1.91
C ARG A 14 5.67 30.54 -0.85
N THR A 15 5.40 30.98 0.38
CA THR A 15 5.09 30.09 1.49
C THR A 15 3.80 29.31 1.24
N THR A 16 2.77 29.93 0.68
CA THR A 16 1.51 29.23 0.38
C THR A 16 1.67 28.23 -0.76
N ILE A 17 2.41 28.58 -1.82
CA ILE A 17 2.64 27.66 -2.95
C ILE A 17 3.44 26.43 -2.49
N TYR A 18 4.59 26.64 -1.83
CA TYR A 18 5.41 25.52 -1.36
C TYR A 18 4.70 24.71 -0.27
N GLY A 19 3.98 25.38 0.63
CA GLY A 19 3.17 24.72 1.65
C GLY A 19 2.08 23.84 1.03
N ALA A 20 1.36 24.34 0.01
CA ALA A 20 0.33 23.57 -0.68
C ALA A 20 0.90 22.35 -1.40
N ILE A 21 2.04 22.50 -2.11
CA ILE A 21 2.71 21.39 -2.78
C ILE A 21 3.16 20.34 -1.75
N PHE A 22 3.78 20.76 -0.65
CA PHE A 22 4.23 19.86 0.40
C PHE A 22 3.06 19.07 1.00
N ILE A 23 1.95 19.75 1.33
CA ILE A 23 0.74 19.11 1.86
C ILE A 23 0.18 18.10 0.86
N LEU A 24 0.10 18.45 -0.42
CA LEU A 24 -0.39 17.54 -1.46
C LEU A 24 0.49 16.28 -1.57
N VAL A 25 1.81 16.46 -1.63
CA VAL A 25 2.74 15.33 -1.71
C VAL A 25 2.66 14.44 -0.46
N ALA A 26 2.60 15.05 0.73
CA ALA A 26 2.44 14.30 1.98
C ALA A 26 1.12 13.53 2.00
N ALA A 27 0.02 14.13 1.54
CA ALA A 27 -1.28 13.47 1.46
C ALA A 27 -1.25 12.28 0.49
N LEU A 28 -0.65 12.44 -0.69
CA LEU A 28 -0.49 11.36 -1.66
C LEU A 28 0.39 10.22 -1.13
N PHE A 29 1.47 10.56 -0.41
CA PHE A 29 2.33 9.58 0.23
C PHE A 29 1.56 8.78 1.29
N VAL A 30 0.84 9.44 2.18
CA VAL A 30 0.02 8.78 3.21
C VAL A 30 -1.04 7.88 2.56
N ALA A 31 -1.71 8.35 1.51
CA ALA A 31 -2.69 7.53 0.78
C ALA A 31 -2.04 6.28 0.15
N ALA A 32 -0.85 6.41 -0.43
CA ALA A 32 -0.11 5.28 -0.99
C ALA A 32 0.26 4.25 0.09
N GLU A 33 0.73 4.70 1.25
CA GLU A 33 1.06 3.82 2.37
C GLU A 33 -0.18 3.11 2.94
N ILE A 34 -1.29 3.83 3.11
CA ILE A 34 -2.55 3.23 3.58
C ILE A 34 -3.04 2.17 2.60
N THR A 35 -3.07 2.47 1.29
CA THR A 35 -3.58 1.54 0.27
C THR A 35 -2.73 0.27 0.18
N ARG A 36 -1.41 0.38 0.39
CA ARG A 36 -0.47 -0.76 0.38
C ARG A 36 -0.33 -1.45 1.74
N SER A 37 -0.86 -0.87 2.81
CA SER A 37 -0.72 -1.40 4.15
C SER A 37 -1.35 -2.79 4.29
N GLY A 38 -0.74 -3.63 5.12
CA GLY A 38 -1.28 -4.96 5.47
C GLY A 38 -2.68 -4.89 6.11
N TRP A 39 -3.01 -3.76 6.72
CA TRP A 39 -4.36 -3.48 7.24
C TRP A 39 -5.38 -3.37 6.11
N ASN A 40 -5.07 -2.62 5.05
CA ASN A 40 -5.97 -2.43 3.91
C ASN A 40 -6.05 -3.68 3.02
N THR A 41 -4.95 -4.41 2.84
CA THR A 41 -4.92 -5.65 2.05
C THR A 41 -5.49 -6.86 2.82
N GLY A 42 -5.63 -6.74 4.14
CA GLY A 42 -6.03 -7.86 5.00
C GLY A 42 -4.98 -8.97 5.05
N GLN A 43 -3.70 -8.63 4.90
CA GLN A 43 -2.59 -9.60 4.79
C GLN A 43 -2.56 -10.62 5.94
N TYR A 44 -3.01 -10.23 7.13
CA TYR A 44 -3.01 -11.06 8.33
C TYR A 44 -4.41 -11.54 8.73
N ILE A 45 -5.40 -11.36 7.85
CA ILE A 45 -6.77 -11.81 8.09
C ILE A 45 -6.95 -13.15 7.36
N GLU A 46 -7.08 -14.21 8.15
CA GLU A 46 -7.47 -15.51 7.66
C GLU A 46 -8.89 -15.50 7.03
N ARG A 47 -9.05 -16.24 5.95
CA ARG A 47 -10.32 -16.34 5.22
C ARG A 47 -10.98 -17.65 5.54
N GLN A 48 -12.26 -17.59 5.90
CA GLN A 48 -13.05 -18.79 6.14
C GLN A 48 -13.19 -19.58 4.83
N GLN A 49 -12.62 -20.79 4.80
CA GLN A 49 -12.73 -21.68 3.65
C GLN A 49 -13.98 -22.57 3.79
N PRO A 50 -14.64 -22.95 2.67
CA PRO A 50 -15.79 -23.86 2.70
C PRO A 50 -15.46 -25.22 3.32
N ILE A 51 -14.22 -25.65 3.15
CA ILE A 51 -13.63 -26.85 3.75
C ILE A 51 -12.42 -26.41 4.56
N GLN A 52 -12.23 -27.00 5.74
CA GLN A 52 -11.12 -26.67 6.65
C GLN A 52 -9.81 -27.32 6.18
N PHE A 53 -9.35 -26.95 4.99
CA PHE A 53 -8.10 -27.43 4.44
C PHE A 53 -6.91 -26.89 5.26
N SER A 54 -6.00 -27.78 5.66
CA SER A 54 -4.83 -27.43 6.48
C SER A 54 -3.53 -27.72 5.74
N HIS A 55 -2.84 -26.68 5.25
CA HIS A 55 -1.49 -26.83 4.70
C HIS A 55 -0.50 -27.40 5.72
N LYS A 56 -0.69 -27.06 7.01
CA LYS A 56 0.16 -27.57 8.10
C LYS A 56 0.14 -29.10 8.16
N HIS A 57 -1.04 -29.70 8.03
CA HIS A 57 -1.18 -31.15 8.08
C HIS A 57 -0.47 -31.82 6.89
N HIS A 58 -0.80 -31.38 5.67
CA HIS A 58 -0.29 -32.01 4.46
C HIS A 58 1.23 -31.84 4.26
N VAL A 59 1.76 -30.64 4.53
CA VAL A 59 3.19 -30.35 4.30
C VAL A 59 4.02 -30.69 5.54
N GLY A 60 3.52 -30.35 6.72
CA GLY A 60 4.25 -30.51 7.98
C GLY A 60 4.20 -31.93 8.54
N ASP A 61 3.02 -32.56 8.54
CA ASP A 61 2.85 -33.89 9.16
C ASP A 61 3.09 -35.00 8.14
N ASP A 62 2.49 -34.90 6.94
CA ASP A 62 2.56 -35.96 5.92
C ASP A 62 3.76 -35.83 4.98
N GLY A 63 4.39 -34.66 4.91
CA GLY A 63 5.56 -34.40 4.06
C GLY A 63 5.25 -34.34 2.55
N ILE A 64 4.01 -34.02 2.17
CA ILE A 64 3.61 -33.90 0.77
C ILE A 64 4.28 -32.67 0.14
N ASP A 65 4.95 -32.87 -1.00
CA ASP A 65 5.60 -31.79 -1.76
C ASP A 65 4.56 -30.80 -2.33
N CYS A 66 4.88 -29.50 -2.27
CA CYS A 66 3.99 -28.41 -2.72
C CYS A 66 3.46 -28.61 -4.16
N ARG A 67 4.28 -29.21 -5.04
CA ARG A 67 3.97 -29.39 -6.46
C ARG A 67 2.96 -30.50 -6.71
N TYR A 68 2.70 -31.36 -5.72
CA TYR A 68 1.69 -32.39 -5.83
C TYR A 68 0.30 -31.77 -6.10
N CYS A 69 -0.04 -30.70 -5.38
CA CYS A 69 -1.28 -29.95 -5.60
C CYS A 69 -1.08 -28.72 -6.51
N HIS A 70 0.04 -27.99 -6.37
CA HIS A 70 0.34 -26.79 -7.16
C HIS A 70 1.15 -27.13 -8.41
N THR A 71 0.55 -27.91 -9.30
CA THR A 71 1.23 -28.55 -10.45
C THR A 71 1.83 -27.57 -11.46
N SER A 72 1.35 -26.33 -11.51
CA SER A 72 1.82 -25.30 -12.45
C SER A 72 2.87 -24.35 -11.86
N VAL A 73 3.27 -24.51 -10.59
CA VAL A 73 4.13 -23.53 -9.89
C VAL A 73 5.49 -23.33 -10.57
N GLU A 74 5.98 -24.33 -11.30
CA GLU A 74 7.28 -24.26 -11.99
C GLU A 74 7.18 -23.61 -13.39
N THR A 75 5.97 -23.50 -13.96
CA THR A 75 5.78 -23.09 -15.36
C THR A 75 4.87 -21.88 -15.56
N ALA A 76 4.05 -21.54 -14.56
CA ALA A 76 3.18 -20.37 -14.61
C ALA A 76 3.94 -19.11 -14.16
N ALA A 77 3.79 -18.00 -14.91
CA ALA A 77 4.34 -16.68 -14.62
C ALA A 77 3.28 -15.74 -14.03
#